data_AF-A0A2A4R1Z6-F1
#
_entry.id   AF-A0A2A4R1Z6-F1
#
_cell.length_a   1.000
_cell.length_b   1.000
_cell.length_c   1.000
_cell.angle_alpha   90.00
_cell.angle_beta   90.00
_cell.angle_gamma   90.00
#
_symmetry.space_group_name_H-M   'P 1'
#
loop_
_entity.id
_entity.type
_entity.pdbx_description
1 polymer ?
#
loop_
_entity_poly.entity_id
_entity_poly.type
_entity_poly.pdbx_seq_one_letter_code
_entity_poly.pdbx_strand_id
1 'polypeptide(L)'
;MLSFLYNVLDQFLALPSGVLTWVVWMGAVFTAALLFVSTRKTARFALLTFYGFTFVGSSIAIWFTGSIHWIGLVHLIFWPPLLFHLIKNEIRDASFKPKSIYGSWVILLIITMIVSLVFDLRDVVLLFQGNN
;
A
#
# COMPACT_ATOMS: atom_id res chain seq x y z
N MET A 1 -19.88 7.88 -12.35
CA MET A 1 -19.36 7.32 -11.07
C MET A 1 -19.36 5.79 -11.10
N LEU A 2 -20.50 5.13 -11.34
CA LEU A 2 -20.56 3.66 -11.48
C LEU A 2 -19.68 3.12 -12.61
N SER A 3 -19.71 3.73 -13.79
CA SER A 3 -18.87 3.33 -14.94
C SER A 3 -17.37 3.40 -14.69
N PHE A 4 -16.93 4.36 -13.88
CA PHE A 4 -15.53 4.49 -13.47
C PHE A 4 -15.11 3.36 -12.53
N LEU A 5 -15.96 3.02 -11.56
CA LEU A 5 -15.68 1.90 -10.65
C LEU A 5 -15.60 0.57 -11.40
N TYR A 6 -16.49 0.32 -12.37
CA TYR A 6 -16.37 -0.87 -13.22
C TYR A 6 -15.06 -0.89 -14.00
N ASN A 7 -14.66 0.23 -14.61
CA ASN A 7 -13.40 0.30 -15.34
C ASN A 7 -12.17 0.02 -14.47
N VAL A 8 -12.13 0.56 -13.24
CA VAL A 8 -11.06 0.28 -12.29
C VAL A 8 -11.05 -1.20 -11.91
N LEU A 9 -12.22 -1.76 -11.57
CA LEU A 9 -12.34 -3.17 -11.21
C LEU A 9 -11.91 -4.10 -12.34
N ASP A 10 -12.29 -3.80 -13.58
CA ASP A 10 -11.91 -4.59 -14.76
C ASP A 10 -10.39 -4.59 -14.95
N GLN A 11 -9.72 -3.44 -14.78
CA GLN A 11 -8.27 -3.35 -14.86
C GLN A 11 -7.58 -4.17 -13.75
N PHE A 12 -8.12 -4.16 -12.53
CA PHE A 12 -7.60 -4.97 -11.42
C PHE A 12 -7.80 -6.48 -11.66
N LEU A 13 -8.96 -6.88 -12.16
CA LEU A 13 -9.26 -8.28 -12.45
C LEU A 13 -8.50 -8.83 -13.67
N ALA A 14 -8.04 -7.95 -14.56
CA ALA A 14 -7.17 -8.29 -15.68
C ALA A 14 -5.69 -8.49 -15.29
N LEU A 15 -5.30 -8.19 -14.04
CA LEU A 15 -3.93 -8.40 -13.58
C LEU A 15 -3.56 -9.89 -13.59
N PRO A 16 -2.28 -10.22 -13.84
CA PRO A 16 -1.80 -11.58 -13.66
C PRO A 16 -2.14 -12.11 -12.26
N SER A 17 -2.54 -13.38 -12.15
CA SER A 17 -3.07 -13.99 -10.91
C SER A 17 -2.14 -13.83 -9.71
N GLY A 18 -0.82 -13.88 -9.91
CA GLY A 18 0.18 -13.64 -8.87
C GLY A 18 0.16 -12.21 -8.34
N VAL A 19 0.01 -11.22 -9.23
CA VAL A 19 -0.10 -9.80 -8.86
C VAL A 19 -1.41 -9.54 -8.14
N LEU A 20 -2.52 -10.09 -8.64
CA LEU A 20 -3.83 -9.95 -7.99
C LEU A 20 -3.82 -10.55 -6.57
N THR A 21 -3.20 -11.72 -6.41
CA THR A 21 -3.04 -12.36 -5.09
C THR A 21 -2.20 -11.49 -4.16
N TRP A 22 -1.13 -10.89 -4.67
CA TRP A 22 -0.30 -9.95 -3.91
C TRP A 22 -1.09 -8.70 -3.49
N VAL A 23 -1.91 -8.13 -4.38
CA VAL A 23 -2.79 -6.99 -4.06
C VAL A 23 -3.79 -7.33 -2.95
N VAL A 24 -4.43 -8.51 -3.02
CA VAL A 24 -5.33 -8.98 -1.96
C VAL A 24 -4.58 -9.17 -0.64
N TRP A 25 -3.38 -9.74 -0.68
CA TRP A 25 -2.52 -9.88 0.49
C TRP A 25 -2.17 -8.53 1.12
N MET A 26 -1.72 -7.55 0.32
CA MET A 26 -1.44 -6.19 0.78
C MET A 26 -2.67 -5.58 1.46
N GLY A 27 -3.83 -5.68 0.80
CA GLY A 27 -5.10 -5.22 1.35
C GLY A 27 -5.38 -5.85 2.72
N ALA A 28 -5.23 -7.16 2.86
CA ALA A 28 -5.43 -7.86 4.13
C ALA A 28 -4.47 -7.39 5.23
N VAL A 29 -3.17 -7.23 4.93
CA VAL A 29 -2.16 -6.77 5.90
C VAL A 29 -2.45 -5.35 6.39
N PHE A 30 -2.81 -4.44 5.48
CA PHE A 30 -3.20 -3.08 5.86
C PHE A 30 -4.53 -3.05 6.63
N THR A 31 -5.52 -3.85 6.22
CA THR A 31 -6.82 -3.96 6.91
C THR A 31 -6.67 -4.50 8.33
N ALA A 32 -5.72 -5.40 8.56
CA ALA A 32 -5.43 -5.94 9.90
C ALA A 32 -5.05 -4.86 10.93
N ALA A 33 -4.69 -3.65 10.50
CA ALA A 33 -4.55 -2.48 11.36
C ALA A 33 -5.82 -2.17 12.18
N LEU A 34 -7.00 -2.56 11.70
CA LEU A 34 -8.27 -2.39 12.43
C LEU A 34 -8.25 -3.08 13.81
N LEU A 35 -7.49 -4.17 13.97
CA LEU A 35 -7.33 -4.85 15.25
C LEU A 35 -6.65 -3.97 16.32
N PHE A 36 -5.92 -2.94 15.90
CA PHE A 36 -5.11 -2.07 16.77
C PHE A 36 -5.54 -0.61 16.71
N VAL A 37 -6.56 -0.25 15.92
CA VAL A 37 -6.92 1.15 15.63
C VAL A 37 -7.31 1.94 16.88
N SER A 38 -7.95 1.30 17.86
CA SER A 38 -8.36 1.96 19.11
C SER A 38 -7.16 2.26 20.01
N THR A 39 -6.13 1.43 20.00
CA THR A 39 -5.00 1.47 20.96
C THR A 39 -3.71 2.04 20.39
N ARG A 40 -3.49 1.97 19.07
CA ARG A 40 -2.22 2.32 18.43
C ARG A 40 -2.41 3.41 17.38
N LYS A 41 -1.74 4.57 17.58
CA LYS A 41 -1.75 5.69 16.61
C LYS A 41 -1.22 5.26 15.25
N THR A 42 -0.18 4.45 15.24
CA THR A 42 0.44 3.89 14.04
C THR A 42 -0.51 3.06 13.20
N ALA A 43 -1.40 2.29 13.81
CA ALA A 43 -2.45 1.56 13.09
C ALA A 43 -3.44 2.52 12.40
N ARG A 44 -3.78 3.65 13.06
CA ARG A 44 -4.61 4.70 12.44
C ARG A 44 -3.90 5.34 11.24
N PHE A 45 -2.59 5.59 11.35
CA PHE A 45 -1.81 6.11 10.23
C PHE A 45 -1.73 5.11 9.08
N ALA A 46 -1.53 3.81 9.35
CA ALA A 46 -1.54 2.79 8.31
C ALA A 46 -2.88 2.76 7.55
N LEU A 47 -4.02 2.80 8.26
CA LEU A 47 -5.35 2.86 7.65
C LEU A 47 -5.57 4.16 6.87
N LEU A 48 -5.15 5.30 7.41
CA LEU A 48 -5.27 6.59 6.73
C LEU A 48 -4.42 6.65 5.46
N THR A 49 -3.18 6.14 5.51
CA THR A 49 -2.32 6.05 4.33
C THR A 49 -2.91 5.13 3.28
N PHE A 50 -3.45 3.98 3.67
CA PHE A 50 -3.97 3.01 2.71
C PHE A 50 -5.31 3.44 2.13
N TYR A 51 -6.34 3.63 2.96
CA TYR A 51 -7.69 3.95 2.49
C TYR A 51 -7.89 5.43 2.19
N GLY A 52 -7.21 6.32 2.91
CA GLY A 52 -7.33 7.77 2.72
C GLY A 52 -6.48 8.26 1.56
N PHE A 53 -5.17 8.06 1.60
CA PHE A 53 -4.27 8.62 0.58
C PHE A 53 -4.06 7.69 -0.62
N THR A 54 -3.76 6.42 -0.40
CA THR A 54 -3.38 5.50 -1.47
C THR A 54 -4.58 5.14 -2.34
N PHE A 55 -5.69 4.71 -1.75
CA PHE A 55 -6.88 4.31 -2.49
C PHE A 55 -7.48 5.48 -3.29
N VAL A 56 -7.62 6.65 -2.64
CA VAL A 56 -8.13 7.86 -3.30
C VAL A 56 -7.15 8.36 -4.36
N GLY A 57 -5.85 8.44 -4.04
CA GLY A 57 -4.81 8.88 -4.97
C GLY A 57 -4.72 7.97 -6.20
N SER A 58 -4.80 6.66 -6.02
CA SER A 58 -4.80 5.67 -7.09
C SER A 58 -6.02 5.81 -8.00
N SER A 59 -7.19 6.02 -7.39
CA SER A 59 -8.43 6.27 -8.14
C SER A 59 -8.33 7.54 -8.99
N ILE A 60 -7.79 8.62 -8.42
CA ILE A 60 -7.56 9.88 -9.14
C ILE A 60 -6.55 9.67 -10.28
N ALA A 61 -5.44 8.97 -10.02
CA ALA A 61 -4.43 8.69 -11.02
C ALA A 61 -5.00 7.91 -12.21
N ILE A 62 -5.77 6.83 -11.96
CA ILE A 62 -6.44 6.08 -13.02
C ILE A 62 -7.47 6.95 -13.74
N TRP A 63 -8.22 7.79 -13.02
CA TRP A 63 -9.21 8.66 -13.65
C TRP A 63 -8.59 9.63 -14.67
N PHE A 64 -7.43 10.21 -14.35
CA PHE A 64 -6.74 11.14 -15.25
C PHE A 64 -5.95 10.46 -16.38
N THR A 65 -5.42 9.25 -16.14
CA THR A 65 -4.46 8.60 -17.05
C THR A 65 -5.05 7.43 -17.82
N GLY A 66 -6.19 6.89 -17.36
CA GLY A 66 -6.80 5.67 -17.88
C GLY A 66 -6.02 4.39 -17.59
N SER A 67 -4.93 4.44 -16.81
CA SER A 67 -3.99 3.32 -16.67
C SER A 67 -3.66 2.99 -15.21
N ILE A 68 -3.77 1.71 -14.88
CA ILE A 68 -3.42 1.14 -13.57
C ILE A 68 -1.93 1.26 -13.22
N HIS A 69 -1.04 1.45 -14.20
CA HIS A 69 0.41 1.54 -13.96
C HIS A 69 0.82 2.79 -13.16
N TRP A 70 -0.02 3.83 -13.12
CA TRP A 70 0.23 5.03 -12.32
C TRP A 70 0.04 4.82 -10.81
N ILE A 71 -0.56 3.69 -10.39
CA ILE A 71 -0.70 3.35 -8.98
C ILE A 71 0.68 3.25 -8.29
N GLY A 72 1.69 2.73 -8.97
CA GLY A 72 3.03 2.61 -8.39
C GLY A 72 3.62 3.97 -7.99
N LEU A 73 3.34 5.02 -8.77
CA LEU A 73 3.78 6.38 -8.42
C LEU A 73 3.08 6.90 -7.16
N VAL A 74 1.80 6.59 -6.99
CA VAL A 74 1.02 6.94 -5.80
C VAL A 74 1.62 6.25 -4.56
N HIS A 75 1.98 4.97 -4.66
CA HIS A 75 2.67 4.25 -3.58
C HIS A 75 4.00 4.92 -3.23
N LEU A 76 4.84 5.22 -4.22
CA LEU A 76 6.14 5.86 -4.01
C LEU A 76 6.04 7.23 -3.31
N ILE A 77 4.93 7.94 -3.43
CA ILE A 77 4.70 9.21 -2.75
C ILE A 77 4.23 8.99 -1.30
N PHE A 78 3.26 8.11 -1.08
CA PHE A 78 2.58 8.03 0.22
C PHE A 78 3.13 6.96 1.18
N TRP A 79 3.76 5.91 0.66
CA TRP A 79 4.23 4.79 1.48
C TRP A 79 5.58 5.04 2.15
N PRO A 80 6.59 5.68 1.51
CA PRO A 80 7.86 5.95 2.18
C PRO A 80 7.74 6.80 3.45
N PRO A 81 6.89 7.85 3.52
CA PRO A 81 6.64 8.57 4.77
C PRO A 81 6.08 7.68 5.89
N LEU A 82 5.14 6.79 5.55
CA LEU A 82 4.59 5.81 6.51
C LEU A 82 5.66 4.79 6.93
N LEU A 83 6.44 4.27 6.00
CA LEU A 83 7.52 3.33 6.27
C LEU A 83 8.57 3.94 7.21
N PHE A 84 8.96 5.19 6.95
CA PHE A 84 9.84 5.95 7.82
C PHE A 84 9.22 6.14 9.23
N HIS A 85 7.94 6.47 9.30
CA HIS A 85 7.21 6.58 10.57
C HIS A 85 7.22 5.27 11.36
N LEU A 86 6.93 4.13 10.71
CA LEU A 86 6.94 2.80 11.31
C LEU A 86 8.33 2.44 11.87
N ILE A 87 9.38 2.64 11.07
CA ILE A 87 10.74 2.33 11.50
C ILE A 87 11.18 3.23 12.66
N LYS A 88 10.91 4.53 12.57
CA LYS A 88 11.34 5.51 13.57
C LYS A 88 10.61 5.35 14.91
N ASN A 89 9.29 5.15 14.87
CA ASN A 89 8.46 5.22 16.07
C ASN A 89 8.09 3.85 16.64
N GLU A 90 8.15 2.78 15.85
CA GLU A 90 7.88 1.43 16.35
C GLU A 90 9.18 0.63 16.47
N ILE A 91 9.91 0.43 15.38
CA ILE A 91 11.07 -0.49 15.38
C ILE A 91 12.22 0.01 16.24
N ARG A 92 12.49 1.32 16.21
CA ARG A 92 13.57 1.93 17.00
C ARG A 92 13.19 2.24 18.45
N ASP A 93 11.94 2.03 18.84
CA ASP A 93 11.52 2.18 20.23
C ASP A 93 12.06 1.02 21.07
N ALA A 94 12.75 1.33 22.17
CA ALA A 94 13.32 0.33 23.07
C ALA A 94 12.25 -0.59 23.71
N SER A 95 10.99 -0.15 23.75
CA SER A 95 9.85 -0.90 24.26
C SER A 95 9.21 -1.83 23.22
N PHE A 96 9.71 -1.84 21.98
CA PHE A 96 9.17 -2.66 20.91
C PHE A 96 9.30 -4.16 21.19
N LYS A 97 8.19 -4.89 21.08
CA LYS A 97 8.11 -6.33 21.32
C LYS A 97 7.84 -7.06 20.01
N PRO A 98 8.87 -7.52 19.26
CA PRO A 98 8.69 -8.10 17.93
C PRO A 98 7.83 -9.38 17.93
N LYS A 99 7.88 -10.14 19.03
CA LYS A 99 7.09 -11.38 19.21
C LYS A 99 5.66 -11.14 19.70
N SER A 100 5.27 -9.89 19.95
CA SER A 100 3.87 -9.58 20.26
C SER A 100 3.03 -9.58 18.98
N ILE A 101 1.72 -9.83 19.09
CA ILE A 101 0.80 -9.83 17.94
C ILE A 101 0.93 -8.53 17.13
N TYR A 102 0.93 -7.39 17.82
CA TYR A 102 1.11 -6.08 17.19
C TYR A 102 2.50 -5.91 16.57
N GLY A 103 3.57 -6.29 17.28
CA GLY A 103 4.94 -6.18 16.75
C GLY A 103 5.17 -7.06 15.51
N SER A 104 4.61 -8.27 15.50
CA SER A 104 4.66 -9.16 14.34
C SER A 104 3.87 -8.59 13.16
N TRP A 105 2.70 -7.99 13.41
CA TRP A 105 1.94 -7.27 12.38
C TRP A 105 2.72 -6.07 11.82
N VAL A 106 3.37 -5.25 12.66
CA VAL A 106 4.20 -4.13 12.20
C VAL A 106 5.34 -4.61 11.30
N ILE A 107 6.03 -5.68 11.68
CA ILE A 107 7.10 -6.27 10.86
C ILE A 107 6.55 -6.77 9.53
N LEU A 108 5.42 -7.47 9.55
CA LEU A 108 4.77 -7.96 8.33
C LEU A 108 4.36 -6.82 7.40
N LEU A 109 3.81 -5.73 7.95
CA LEU A 109 3.46 -4.53 7.21
C LEU A 109 4.69 -3.89 6.56
N ILE A 110 5.77 -3.72 7.32
CA ILE A 110 7.04 -3.15 6.82
C ILE A 110 7.60 -3.99 5.67
N ILE A 111 7.69 -5.31 5.84
CA ILE A 111 8.20 -6.21 4.80
C ILE A 111 7.32 -6.12 3.55
N THR A 112 6.00 -6.17 3.73
CA THR A 112 5.04 -6.04 2.62
C THR A 112 5.25 -4.72 1.87
N MET A 113 5.35 -3.60 2.58
CA MET A 113 5.59 -2.29 1.99
C MET A 113 6.92 -2.20 1.23
N ILE A 114 8.00 -2.76 1.77
CA ILE A 114 9.32 -2.74 1.11
C ILE A 114 9.27 -3.52 -0.19
N VAL A 115 8.72 -4.75 -0.17
CA VAL A 115 8.60 -5.58 -1.37
C VAL A 115 7.78 -4.87 -2.45
N SER A 116 6.64 -4.29 -2.07
CA SER A 116 5.80 -3.55 -3.00
C SER A 116 6.49 -2.32 -3.57
N LEU A 117 7.17 -1.53 -2.73
CA LEU A 117 7.91 -0.34 -3.19
C LEU A 117 9.02 -0.67 -4.20
N VAL A 118 9.64 -1.84 -4.10
CA VAL A 118 10.61 -2.30 -5.10
C VAL A 118 9.93 -2.59 -6.44
N PHE A 119 8.76 -3.24 -6.43
CA PHE A 119 7.97 -3.47 -7.64
C PHE A 119 7.44 -2.15 -8.23
N ASP A 120 6.92 -1.26 -7.39
CA ASP A 120 6.42 0.06 -7.80
C ASP A 120 7.53 0.89 -8.44
N LEU A 121 8.74 0.89 -7.87
CA LEU A 121 9.88 1.59 -8.43
C LEU A 121 10.24 1.06 -9.83
N ARG A 122 10.31 -0.27 -9.99
CA ARG A 122 10.56 -0.90 -11.29
C ARG A 122 9.50 -0.48 -12.31
N ASP A 123 8.23 -0.60 -11.94
CA ASP A 123 7.12 -0.37 -12.87
C ASP A 123 7.00 1.11 -13.24
N VAL A 124 7.30 2.03 -12.31
CA VAL A 124 7.37 3.46 -12.60
C VAL A 124 8.55 3.80 -13.52
N VAL A 125 9.71 3.14 -13.36
CA VAL A 125 10.83 3.31 -14.29
C VAL A 125 10.45 2.84 -15.70
N LEU A 126 9.78 1.70 -15.82
CA LEU A 126 9.28 1.20 -17.11
C LEU A 126 8.23 2.13 -17.72
N LEU A 127 7.33 2.67 -16.89
CA LEU A 127 6.32 3.66 -17.26
C LEU A 127 6.94 4.89 -17.93
N PHE A 128 7.99 5.44 -17.33
CA PHE A 128 8.70 6.60 -17.88
C PHE A 128 9.58 6.28 -19.09
N GLN A 129 9.95 5.01 -19.28
CA GLN A 129 10.64 4.55 -20.48
C GLN A 129 9.69 4.27 -21.65
N GLY A 130 8.37 4.31 -21.43
CA GLY A 130 7.35 3.99 -22.42
C GLY A 130 7.19 2.49 -22.69
N ASN A 131 7.71 1.64 -21.80
CA ASN A 131 7.66 0.18 -21.90
C ASN A 131 6.51 -0.38 -21.03
N ASN A 132 5.28 -0.01 -21.39
CA ASN A 132 4.07 -0.31 -20.62
C ASN A 132 3.35 -1.54 -21.16
#